data_AF-A0A537KKV0-F1
#
_entry.id   AF-A0A537KKV0-F1
#
_cell.length_a   1.000
_cell.length_b   1.000
_cell.length_c   1.000
_cell.angle_alpha   90.00
_cell.angle_beta   90.00
_cell.angle_gamma   90.00
#
_symmetry.space_group_name_H-M   'P 1'
#
loop_
_entity.id
_entity.type
_entity.pdbx_description
1 polymer ?
#
loop_
_entity_poly.entity_id
_entity_poly.type
_entity_poly.pdbx_seq_one_letter_code
_entity_poly.pdbx_strand_id
1 'polypeptide(L)'
;MPPEVEVYDAYKFGYDSAGVKERNSAGIGDILMVKVHQLKTLLDRSKCMDANGNPIPGCRAQEIRLFIDGRRIDSLSPESGAPLRDDGPLHDGTLQFHLERNSANDETWTDILGAPKIGPGFTYHASTISVGLENEYAEKSLAKNFHITRVKENWFWICLIFLCIYLSALIYLAKRKNLLRDRRIDASSLNINGKKMILKENRSSNPSPPPPYSLARFQMAFWFTLTISSFLFIWLITGAFDIITTSILGLVGISAGTTLSAVVIDNNKNQEMINQTSLLIEEEQKIKNSLPDLKDEIKKALPQETHRQMQDELRTQEARLKIIEPIIEKNKKLLVPKGTHGFLSDILSDANGISFHRLQMFVWTLILGLLFIYSVWMRLSMPEFSATLLALQGITAGTYLGFKIPEKQD
;
A
#
# COMPACT_ATOMS: atom_id res chain seq x y z
N MET A 1 49.57 -23.80 -12.18
CA MET A 1 48.37 -24.58 -11.79
C MET A 1 47.16 -23.73 -12.17
N PRO A 2 45.94 -24.26 -12.28
CA PRO A 2 44.78 -23.38 -12.41
C PRO A 2 44.68 -22.50 -11.14
N PRO A 3 44.28 -21.22 -11.26
CA PRO A 3 44.06 -20.38 -10.09
C PRO A 3 42.90 -20.96 -9.25
N GLU A 4 43.08 -21.00 -7.94
CA GLU A 4 42.07 -21.42 -6.98
C GLU A 4 41.70 -20.22 -6.11
N VAL A 5 40.42 -20.12 -5.75
CA VAL A 5 39.86 -18.95 -5.07
C VAL A 5 39.46 -19.32 -3.67
N GLU A 6 40.00 -18.64 -2.68
CA GLU A 6 39.62 -18.77 -1.28
C GLU A 6 39.04 -17.44 -0.79
N VAL A 7 37.90 -17.48 -0.10
CA VAL A 7 37.44 -16.30 0.63
C VAL A 7 38.30 -16.20 1.87
N TYR A 8 39.23 -15.24 1.85
CA TYR A 8 40.18 -15.05 2.94
C TYR A 8 39.62 -14.19 4.06
N ASP A 9 38.76 -13.22 3.71
CA ASP A 9 38.09 -12.39 4.71
C ASP A 9 36.84 -11.70 4.13
N ALA A 10 35.91 -11.32 4.98
CA ALA A 10 34.78 -10.46 4.63
C ALA A 10 34.58 -9.46 5.76
N TYR A 11 34.59 -8.16 5.44
CA TYR A 11 34.44 -7.13 6.46
C TYR A 11 33.34 -6.13 6.10
N LYS A 12 32.68 -5.65 7.14
CA LYS A 12 31.69 -4.58 7.03
C LYS A 12 32.43 -3.26 6.82
N PHE A 13 32.05 -2.49 5.82
CA PHE A 13 32.57 -1.14 5.60
C PHE A 13 32.37 -0.31 6.89
N GLY A 14 33.46 0.26 7.44
CA GLY A 14 33.42 1.10 8.64
C GLY A 14 33.61 0.40 9.99
N TYR A 15 33.94 -0.90 10.05
CA TYR A 15 34.35 -1.57 11.29
C TYR A 15 35.81 -1.99 11.27
N ASP A 16 36.54 -1.62 12.34
CA ASP A 16 37.94 -1.97 12.53
C ASP A 16 38.12 -3.49 12.63
N SER A 17 39.11 -4.02 11.90
CA SER A 17 39.42 -5.45 11.74
C SER A 17 39.74 -6.19 13.05
N ALA A 18 39.89 -5.47 14.15
CA ALA A 18 40.37 -5.98 15.44
C ALA A 18 39.34 -6.78 16.27
N GLY A 19 38.07 -6.91 15.83
CA GLY A 19 37.02 -7.48 16.70
C GLY A 19 35.96 -8.40 16.09
N VAL A 20 35.91 -8.59 14.77
CA VAL A 20 34.80 -9.32 14.12
C VAL A 20 35.18 -10.78 13.82
N LYS A 21 34.50 -11.72 14.49
CA LYS A 21 34.71 -13.18 14.35
C LYS A 21 34.03 -13.82 13.13
N GLU A 22 33.15 -13.11 12.44
CA GLU A 22 32.33 -13.65 11.34
C GLU A 22 32.95 -13.35 9.97
N ARG A 23 34.01 -14.08 9.61
CA ARG A 23 34.72 -13.92 8.31
C ARG A 23 34.02 -14.60 7.13
N ASN A 24 32.94 -15.33 7.39
CA ASN A 24 32.27 -16.17 6.41
C ASN A 24 30.91 -15.60 5.95
N SER A 25 30.67 -14.29 6.14
CA SER A 25 29.42 -13.67 5.71
C SER A 25 29.57 -12.21 5.27
N ALA A 26 28.83 -11.82 4.23
CA ALA A 26 28.70 -10.42 3.78
C ALA A 26 27.29 -10.17 3.24
N GLY A 27 26.76 -8.97 3.44
CA GLY A 27 25.51 -8.51 2.81
C GLY A 27 25.74 -7.44 1.76
N ILE A 28 24.67 -7.00 1.10
CA ILE A 28 24.72 -5.79 0.26
C ILE A 28 25.17 -4.60 1.12
N GLY A 29 26.12 -3.83 0.59
CA GLY A 29 26.77 -2.69 1.23
C GLY A 29 28.09 -3.01 1.93
N ASP A 30 28.43 -4.29 2.11
CA ASP A 30 29.69 -4.74 2.73
C ASP A 30 30.82 -4.90 1.70
N ILE A 31 32.07 -4.97 2.16
CA ILE A 31 33.24 -5.27 1.31
C ILE A 31 33.64 -6.74 1.47
N LEU A 32 33.76 -7.41 0.33
CA LEU A 32 34.20 -8.80 0.25
C LEU A 32 35.67 -8.88 -0.18
N MET A 33 36.52 -9.52 0.62
CA MET A 33 37.91 -9.79 0.26
C MET A 33 38.11 -11.23 -0.18
N VAL A 34 38.50 -11.39 -1.43
CA VAL A 34 38.74 -12.70 -2.02
C VAL A 34 40.23 -12.88 -2.25
N LYS A 35 40.82 -13.91 -1.63
CA LYS A 35 42.20 -14.30 -1.90
C LYS A 35 42.22 -15.25 -3.08
N VAL A 36 43.07 -14.94 -4.03
CA VAL A 36 43.22 -15.74 -5.25
C VAL A 36 44.62 -16.32 -5.25
N HIS A 37 44.70 -17.64 -5.21
CA HIS A 37 45.95 -18.35 -5.38
C HIS A 37 46.39 -18.26 -6.84
N GLN A 38 47.66 -17.95 -7.06
CA GLN A 38 48.21 -17.70 -8.41
C GLN A 38 47.48 -16.56 -9.14
N LEU A 39 47.16 -15.48 -8.42
CA LEU A 39 46.47 -14.31 -8.98
C LEU A 39 47.19 -13.75 -10.22
N LYS A 40 48.53 -13.84 -10.27
CA LYS A 40 49.32 -13.44 -11.45
C LYS A 40 48.81 -14.11 -12.73
N THR A 41 48.50 -15.41 -12.70
CA THR A 41 47.97 -16.15 -13.86
C THR A 41 46.63 -15.59 -14.33
N LEU A 42 45.76 -15.21 -13.40
CA LEU A 42 44.46 -14.62 -13.72
C LEU A 42 44.62 -13.20 -14.27
N LEU A 43 45.53 -12.39 -13.71
CA LEU A 43 45.86 -11.05 -14.20
C LEU A 43 46.51 -11.05 -15.59
N ASP A 44 47.42 -12.00 -15.85
CA ASP A 44 48.08 -12.14 -17.14
C ASP A 44 47.04 -12.54 -18.20
N ARG A 45 46.14 -13.48 -17.89
CA ARG A 45 44.99 -13.82 -18.77
C ARG A 45 44.06 -12.62 -18.99
N SER A 46 43.74 -11.86 -17.94
CA SER A 46 42.84 -10.70 -18.03
C SER A 46 43.42 -9.59 -18.92
N LYS A 47 44.74 -9.41 -18.91
CA LYS A 47 45.49 -8.43 -19.72
C LYS A 47 45.97 -8.98 -21.07
N CYS A 48 45.62 -10.23 -21.42
CA CYS A 48 46.09 -10.89 -22.63
C CYS A 48 47.62 -11.00 -22.73
N MET A 49 48.28 -11.38 -21.64
CA MET A 49 49.73 -11.59 -21.57
C MET A 49 50.06 -13.08 -21.58
N ASP A 50 51.14 -13.45 -22.27
CA ASP A 50 51.73 -14.80 -22.19
C ASP A 50 52.54 -14.99 -20.88
N ALA A 51 53.07 -16.20 -20.65
CA ALA A 51 53.85 -16.49 -19.45
C ALA A 51 55.14 -15.65 -19.32
N ASN A 52 55.60 -15.04 -20.42
CA ASN A 52 56.79 -14.19 -20.49
C ASN A 52 56.45 -12.70 -20.37
N GLY A 53 55.16 -12.34 -20.28
CA GLY A 53 54.67 -10.97 -20.20
C GLY A 53 54.50 -10.26 -21.55
N ASN A 54 54.48 -11.00 -22.66
CA ASN A 54 54.23 -10.42 -23.99
C ASN A 54 52.73 -10.42 -24.32
N PRO A 55 52.21 -9.40 -25.01
CA PRO A 55 50.81 -9.35 -25.42
C PRO A 55 50.49 -10.41 -26.48
N ILE A 56 49.37 -11.12 -26.30
CA ILE A 56 48.87 -12.16 -27.20
C ILE A 56 48.09 -11.51 -28.36
N PRO A 57 48.50 -11.68 -29.62
CA PRO A 57 47.80 -11.12 -30.77
C PRO A 57 46.36 -11.65 -30.89
N GLY A 58 45.39 -10.77 -31.11
CA GLY A 58 43.97 -11.14 -31.29
C GLY A 58 43.21 -11.46 -29.99
N CYS A 59 43.85 -11.34 -28.83
CA CYS A 59 43.19 -11.46 -27.53
C CYS A 59 42.61 -10.12 -27.08
N ARG A 60 41.37 -10.14 -26.56
CA ARG A 60 40.70 -8.96 -26.01
C ARG A 60 40.83 -8.98 -24.49
N ALA A 61 41.38 -7.91 -23.91
CA ALA A 61 41.47 -7.77 -22.46
C ALA A 61 40.08 -7.87 -21.82
N GLN A 62 40.00 -8.54 -20.68
CA GLN A 62 38.78 -8.81 -19.94
C GLN A 62 38.93 -8.32 -18.50
N GLU A 63 37.83 -7.85 -17.92
CA GLU A 63 37.80 -7.50 -16.50
C GLU A 63 37.63 -8.75 -15.63
N ILE A 64 38.24 -8.72 -14.44
CA ILE A 64 37.98 -9.72 -13.41
C ILE A 64 36.65 -9.37 -12.74
N ARG A 65 35.75 -10.33 -12.65
CA ARG A 65 34.41 -10.18 -12.09
C ARG A 65 34.22 -11.09 -10.88
N LEU A 66 33.33 -10.68 -9.98
CA LEU A 66 32.84 -11.52 -8.88
C LEU A 66 31.82 -12.53 -9.41
N PHE A 67 31.91 -13.77 -8.92
CA PHE A 67 30.93 -14.82 -9.15
C PHE A 67 30.34 -15.31 -7.83
N ILE A 68 29.01 -15.40 -7.77
CA ILE A 68 28.27 -15.94 -6.62
C ILE A 68 27.41 -17.09 -7.13
N ASP A 69 27.55 -18.27 -6.53
CA ASP A 69 26.85 -19.50 -6.97
C ASP A 69 27.07 -19.82 -8.46
N GLY A 70 28.26 -19.49 -8.98
CA GLY A 70 28.62 -19.65 -10.38
C GLY A 70 28.03 -18.59 -11.33
N ARG A 71 27.30 -17.60 -10.82
CA ARG A 71 26.72 -16.50 -11.59
C ARG A 71 27.63 -15.28 -11.53
N ARG A 72 27.92 -14.71 -12.69
CA ARG A 72 28.67 -13.44 -12.81
C ARG A 72 27.82 -12.30 -12.25
N ILE A 73 28.40 -11.46 -11.41
CA ILE A 73 27.75 -10.22 -10.97
C ILE A 73 28.27 -9.07 -11.86
N ASP A 74 27.37 -8.56 -12.70
CA ASP A 74 27.71 -7.49 -13.64
C ASP A 74 28.03 -6.18 -12.90
N SER A 75 28.91 -5.37 -13.50
CA SER A 75 29.35 -4.08 -12.96
C SER A 75 30.00 -4.12 -11.56
N LEU A 76 30.35 -5.30 -11.03
CA LEU A 76 31.17 -5.44 -9.82
C LEU A 76 32.62 -5.77 -10.20
N SER A 77 33.43 -4.73 -10.34
CA SER A 77 34.88 -4.83 -10.53
C SER A 77 35.63 -4.64 -9.21
N PRO A 78 36.88 -5.13 -9.08
CA PRO A 78 37.68 -4.88 -7.89
C PRO A 78 37.89 -3.39 -7.63
N GLU A 79 37.91 -2.98 -6.36
CA GLU A 79 38.17 -1.59 -5.96
C GLU A 79 39.58 -1.12 -6.36
N SER A 80 39.72 0.19 -6.58
CA SER A 80 40.98 0.82 -6.99
C SER A 80 42.08 0.56 -5.95
N GLY A 81 43.20 -0.04 -6.40
CA GLY A 81 44.31 -0.45 -5.53
C GLY A 81 44.31 -1.94 -5.14
N ALA A 82 43.25 -2.68 -5.46
CA ALA A 82 43.26 -4.13 -5.49
C ALA A 82 43.68 -4.61 -6.90
N PRO A 83 44.71 -5.45 -7.03
CA PRO A 83 45.14 -6.39 -6.01
C PRO A 83 46.33 -5.94 -5.15
N LEU A 84 46.18 -6.11 -3.84
CA LEU A 84 47.32 -6.18 -2.92
C LEU A 84 48.00 -7.53 -3.19
N ARG A 85 49.16 -7.49 -3.86
CA ARG A 85 49.98 -8.68 -4.08
C ARG A 85 50.67 -9.01 -2.76
N ASP A 86 50.52 -10.25 -2.30
CA ASP A 86 51.44 -10.79 -1.31
C ASP A 86 52.72 -11.14 -2.06
N ASP A 87 53.85 -10.49 -1.72
CA ASP A 87 55.18 -10.76 -2.32
C ASP A 87 55.75 -12.14 -1.94
N GLY A 88 54.90 -13.06 -1.49
CA GLY A 88 55.24 -14.43 -1.13
C GLY A 88 55.45 -15.36 -2.36
N PRO A 89 56.08 -16.53 -2.15
CA PRO A 89 56.48 -17.44 -3.22
C PRO A 89 55.32 -18.06 -4.02
N LEU A 90 54.06 -17.96 -3.55
CA LEU A 90 52.88 -18.51 -4.22
C LEU A 90 52.19 -17.55 -5.20
N HIS A 91 52.65 -16.29 -5.32
CA HIS A 91 52.00 -15.24 -6.12
C HIS A 91 50.50 -15.08 -5.82
N ASP A 92 50.15 -15.21 -4.54
CA ASP A 92 48.81 -14.94 -4.05
C ASP A 92 48.52 -13.43 -4.10
N GLY A 93 47.25 -13.08 -4.14
CA GLY A 93 46.83 -11.70 -3.93
C GLY A 93 45.37 -11.60 -3.54
N THR A 94 45.00 -10.44 -3.03
CA THR A 94 43.66 -10.18 -2.52
C THR A 94 42.94 -9.19 -3.41
N LEU A 95 41.72 -9.55 -3.83
CA LEU A 95 40.78 -8.70 -4.54
C LEU A 95 39.70 -8.21 -3.57
N GLN A 96 39.35 -6.93 -3.65
CA GLN A 96 38.30 -6.32 -2.82
C GLN A 96 37.12 -5.96 -3.71
N PHE A 97 35.91 -6.39 -3.34
CA PHE A 97 34.67 -6.09 -4.05
C PHE A 97 33.68 -5.41 -3.11
N HIS A 98 33.15 -4.25 -3.51
CA HIS A 98 32.01 -3.65 -2.83
C HIS A 98 30.72 -4.33 -3.31
N LEU A 99 29.97 -4.96 -2.41
CA LEU A 99 28.73 -5.63 -2.79
C LEU A 99 27.60 -4.61 -2.95
N GLU A 100 27.39 -4.14 -4.18
CA GLU A 100 26.29 -3.22 -4.50
C GLU A 100 25.29 -3.83 -5.48
N ARG A 101 24.02 -3.39 -5.35
CA ARG A 101 22.94 -3.68 -6.29
C ARG A 101 22.71 -2.45 -7.15
N ASN A 102 22.79 -2.61 -8.46
CA ASN A 102 22.57 -1.56 -9.46
C ASN A 102 21.73 -2.14 -10.62
N SER A 103 21.40 -1.31 -11.61
CA SER A 103 20.56 -1.73 -12.74
C SER A 103 21.17 -2.83 -13.63
N ALA A 104 22.49 -3.01 -13.61
CA ALA A 104 23.15 -4.03 -14.41
C ALA A 104 23.13 -5.42 -13.75
N ASN A 105 23.08 -5.49 -12.42
CA ASN A 105 23.14 -6.74 -11.66
C ASN A 105 21.89 -7.04 -10.81
N ASP A 106 20.82 -6.26 -11.02
CA ASP A 106 19.57 -6.39 -10.29
C ASP A 106 18.96 -7.80 -10.41
N GLU A 107 18.89 -8.35 -11.62
CA GLU A 107 18.33 -9.68 -11.86
C GLU A 107 19.14 -10.75 -11.14
N THR A 108 20.47 -10.66 -11.17
CA THR A 108 21.35 -11.63 -10.49
C THR A 108 21.19 -11.56 -8.97
N TRP A 109 21.11 -10.37 -8.39
CA TRP A 109 20.84 -10.21 -6.95
C TRP A 109 19.42 -10.67 -6.57
N THR A 110 18.45 -10.45 -7.44
CA THR A 110 17.08 -10.92 -7.25
C THR A 110 17.03 -12.45 -7.20
N ASP A 111 17.77 -13.14 -8.06
CA ASP A 111 17.88 -14.60 -8.05
C ASP A 111 18.55 -15.13 -6.77
N ILE A 112 19.52 -14.39 -6.23
CA ILE A 112 20.28 -14.78 -5.03
C ILE A 112 19.49 -14.49 -3.75
N LEU A 113 18.82 -13.33 -3.66
CA LEU A 113 18.20 -12.83 -2.43
C LEU A 113 16.68 -13.02 -2.40
N GLY A 114 16.04 -13.11 -3.56
CA GLY A 114 14.60 -13.24 -3.70
C GLY A 114 14.05 -14.58 -3.22
N ALA A 115 12.73 -14.64 -3.07
CA ALA A 115 11.99 -15.81 -2.61
C ALA A 115 12.60 -16.47 -1.36
N PRO A 116 12.81 -15.71 -0.26
CA PRO A 116 13.50 -16.25 0.91
C PRO A 116 12.75 -17.44 1.50
N LYS A 117 13.47 -18.54 1.77
CA LYS A 117 12.87 -19.72 2.41
C LYS A 117 12.52 -19.39 3.85
N ILE A 118 11.31 -19.75 4.29
CA ILE A 118 10.93 -19.61 5.70
C ILE A 118 11.84 -20.50 6.55
N GLY A 119 12.41 -19.92 7.63
CA GLY A 119 13.37 -20.59 8.50
C GLY A 119 14.75 -19.92 8.46
N PRO A 120 15.85 -20.66 8.70
CA PRO A 120 17.20 -20.07 8.74
C PRO A 120 17.62 -19.43 7.41
N GLY A 121 17.11 -19.93 6.28
CA GLY A 121 17.34 -19.37 4.95
C GLY A 121 16.69 -18.00 4.70
N PHE A 122 15.96 -17.45 5.67
CA PHE A 122 15.38 -16.12 5.59
C PHE A 122 16.43 -15.04 5.87
N THR A 123 17.30 -15.25 6.85
CA THR A 123 18.30 -14.26 7.28
C THR A 123 19.62 -14.37 6.50
N TYR A 124 19.94 -15.57 5.99
CA TYR A 124 21.14 -15.81 5.19
C TYR A 124 20.88 -16.77 4.02
N HIS A 125 21.71 -16.66 3.00
CA HIS A 125 21.76 -17.58 1.86
C HIS A 125 23.14 -18.22 1.81
N ALA A 126 23.24 -19.55 1.85
CA ALA A 126 24.52 -20.22 1.68
C ALA A 126 24.97 -20.06 0.23
N SER A 127 26.18 -19.53 0.04
CA SER A 127 26.70 -19.22 -1.29
C SER A 127 28.15 -19.64 -1.46
N THR A 128 28.51 -19.93 -2.71
CA THR A 128 29.91 -20.12 -3.11
C THR A 128 30.42 -18.87 -3.79
N ILE A 129 31.48 -18.29 -3.25
CA ILE A 129 32.15 -17.11 -3.81
C ILE A 129 33.31 -17.54 -4.68
N SER A 130 33.40 -16.97 -5.88
CA SER A 130 34.53 -17.14 -6.76
C SER A 130 34.83 -15.86 -7.54
N VAL A 131 35.94 -15.84 -8.27
CA VAL A 131 36.26 -14.81 -9.25
C VAL A 131 36.49 -15.47 -10.60
N GLY A 132 36.34 -14.71 -11.67
CA GLY A 132 36.58 -15.18 -13.03
C GLY A 132 36.71 -14.02 -14.00
N LEU A 133 37.06 -14.33 -15.24
CA LEU A 133 37.02 -13.33 -16.31
C LEU A 133 35.60 -13.12 -16.80
N GLU A 134 35.31 -11.93 -17.30
CA GLU A 134 33.97 -11.53 -17.73
C GLU A 134 33.26 -12.53 -18.67
N ASN A 135 33.98 -13.13 -19.63
CA ASN A 135 33.38 -14.06 -20.59
C ASN A 135 33.75 -15.53 -20.35
N GLU A 136 34.19 -15.86 -19.13
CA GLU A 136 34.62 -17.22 -18.78
C GLU A 136 33.87 -17.75 -17.55
N TYR A 137 34.07 -19.03 -17.25
CA TYR A 137 33.51 -19.65 -16.06
C TYR A 137 34.24 -19.19 -14.80
N ALA A 138 33.53 -19.25 -13.67
CA ALA A 138 34.11 -19.02 -12.36
C ALA A 138 35.30 -19.95 -12.10
N GLU A 139 36.35 -19.43 -11.49
CA GLU A 139 37.46 -20.24 -11.03
C GLU A 139 37.01 -21.15 -9.87
N LYS A 140 37.80 -22.17 -9.56
CA LYS A 140 37.43 -23.13 -8.52
C LYS A 140 37.45 -22.47 -7.15
N SER A 141 36.30 -22.46 -6.47
CA SER A 141 36.18 -21.95 -5.11
C SER A 141 36.54 -23.02 -4.07
N LEU A 142 37.44 -22.68 -3.16
CA LEU A 142 37.80 -23.44 -1.96
C LEU A 142 36.95 -23.03 -0.75
N ALA A 143 36.24 -21.90 -0.84
CA ALA A 143 35.38 -21.38 0.23
C ALA A 143 34.11 -22.23 0.37
N LYS A 144 34.17 -23.21 1.26
CA LYS A 144 33.00 -24.00 1.68
C LYS A 144 32.44 -23.33 2.94
N ASN A 145 31.15 -23.00 2.94
CA ASN A 145 30.39 -22.37 4.04
C ASN A 145 30.46 -20.83 4.12
N PHE A 146 30.52 -20.14 2.97
CA PHE A 146 30.23 -18.70 2.96
C PHE A 146 28.72 -18.45 2.89
N HIS A 147 28.24 -17.40 3.55
CA HIS A 147 26.83 -17.05 3.61
C HIS A 147 26.60 -15.59 3.24
N ILE A 148 25.76 -15.32 2.24
CA ILE A 148 25.30 -13.96 1.97
C ILE A 148 24.25 -13.58 3.02
N THR A 149 24.48 -12.49 3.76
CA THR A 149 23.50 -11.95 4.70
C THR A 149 22.36 -11.31 3.92
N ARG A 150 21.16 -11.90 4.01
CA ARG A 150 19.94 -11.36 3.40
C ARG A 150 19.35 -10.26 4.26
N VAL A 151 19.27 -10.49 5.56
CA VAL A 151 18.55 -9.62 6.49
C VAL A 151 19.35 -9.50 7.78
N LYS A 152 19.60 -8.27 8.23
CA LYS A 152 20.18 -8.01 9.55
C LYS A 152 19.13 -8.29 10.63
N GLU A 153 19.34 -9.33 11.43
CA GLU A 153 18.36 -9.83 12.40
C GLU A 153 17.85 -8.77 13.39
N ASN A 154 18.74 -7.91 13.89
CA ASN A 154 18.36 -6.84 14.81
C ASN A 154 17.37 -5.85 14.17
N TRP A 155 17.66 -5.42 12.94
CA TRP A 155 16.78 -4.50 12.20
C TRP A 155 15.47 -5.18 11.80
N PHE A 156 15.50 -6.47 11.48
CA PHE A 156 14.28 -7.24 11.19
C PHE A 156 13.31 -7.19 12.36
N TRP A 157 13.76 -7.52 13.58
CA TRP A 157 12.91 -7.51 14.75
C TRP A 157 12.39 -6.11 15.09
N ILE A 158 13.23 -5.07 14.93
CA ILE A 158 12.81 -3.67 15.11
C ILE A 158 11.68 -3.32 14.13
N CYS A 159 11.89 -3.56 12.83
CA CYS A 159 10.90 -3.28 11.79
C CYS A 159 9.62 -4.10 12.00
N LEU A 160 9.73 -5.36 12.40
CA LEU A 160 8.60 -6.23 12.69
C LEU A 160 7.78 -5.73 13.88
N ILE A 161 8.43 -5.29 14.96
CA ILE A 161 7.75 -4.72 16.13
C ILE A 161 7.00 -3.45 15.73
N PHE A 162 7.64 -2.52 15.00
CA PHE A 162 6.98 -1.30 14.54
C PHE A 162 5.80 -1.60 13.61
N LEU A 163 5.94 -2.58 12.71
CA LEU A 163 4.86 -3.00 11.84
C LEU A 163 3.69 -3.60 12.65
N CYS A 164 3.96 -4.45 13.64
CA CYS A 164 2.95 -5.02 14.52
C CYS A 164 2.23 -3.95 15.36
N ILE A 165 2.96 -2.95 15.87
CA ILE A 165 2.39 -1.79 16.59
C ILE A 165 1.47 -1.01 15.65
N TYR A 166 1.95 -0.70 14.44
CA TYR A 166 1.17 0.00 13.42
C TYR A 166 -0.13 -0.75 13.08
N LEU A 167 -0.05 -2.06 12.79
CA LEU A 167 -1.22 -2.88 12.48
C LEU A 167 -2.19 -2.96 13.66
N SER A 168 -1.66 -3.12 14.88
CA SER A 168 -2.47 -3.14 16.10
C SER A 168 -3.19 -1.81 16.33
N ALA A 169 -2.48 -0.68 16.12
CA ALA A 169 -3.06 0.65 16.18
C ALA A 169 -4.13 0.85 15.11
N LEU A 170 -3.89 0.42 13.87
CA LEU A 170 -4.85 0.48 12.77
C LEU A 170 -6.13 -0.31 13.10
N ILE A 171 -6.00 -1.54 13.59
CA ILE A 171 -7.13 -2.39 14.00
C ILE A 171 -7.86 -1.77 15.20
N TYR A 172 -7.13 -1.25 16.18
CA TYR A 172 -7.70 -0.56 17.34
C TYR A 172 -8.52 0.66 16.91
N LEU A 173 -7.95 1.53 16.07
CA LEU A 173 -8.61 2.73 15.56
C LEU A 173 -9.79 2.39 14.65
N ALA A 174 -9.70 1.32 13.85
CA ALA A 174 -10.80 0.83 13.02
C ALA A 174 -11.98 0.34 13.87
N LYS A 175 -11.73 -0.38 14.97
CA LYS A 175 -12.78 -0.93 15.84
C LYS A 175 -13.37 0.09 16.81
N ARG A 176 -12.52 0.95 17.40
CA ARG A 176 -12.89 1.85 18.51
C ARG A 176 -13.13 3.29 18.09
N LYS A 177 -12.40 3.80 17.10
CA LYS A 177 -12.39 5.23 16.72
C LYS A 177 -12.98 5.50 15.33
N ASN A 178 -13.66 4.51 14.74
CA ASN A 178 -14.37 4.63 13.46
C ASN A 178 -13.46 5.11 12.30
N LEU A 179 -12.15 4.85 12.37
CA LEU A 179 -11.19 5.29 11.35
C LEU A 179 -11.60 4.81 9.95
N LEU A 180 -11.90 3.51 9.82
CA LEU A 180 -12.33 2.86 8.58
C LEU A 180 -13.84 2.85 8.37
N ARG A 181 -14.60 3.57 9.21
CA ARG A 181 -16.07 3.59 9.16
C ARG A 181 -16.58 4.92 8.66
N ASP A 182 -17.73 4.91 8.00
CA ASP A 182 -18.35 6.13 7.52
C ASP A 182 -18.68 7.09 8.68
N ARG A 183 -18.71 8.38 8.37
CA ARG A 183 -19.02 9.39 9.37
C ARG A 183 -20.48 9.25 9.77
N ARG A 184 -20.76 9.27 11.09
CA ARG A 184 -22.14 9.34 11.57
C ARG A 184 -22.75 10.67 11.10
N ILE A 185 -23.86 10.58 10.38
CA ILE A 185 -24.67 11.76 10.04
C ILE A 185 -25.28 12.24 11.35
N ASP A 186 -24.90 13.45 11.76
CA ASP A 186 -25.47 14.09 12.94
C ASP A 186 -26.70 14.90 12.49
N ALA A 187 -27.85 14.23 12.46
CA ALA A 187 -29.12 14.87 12.12
C ALA A 187 -29.69 15.72 13.27
N SER A 188 -28.88 16.06 14.28
CA SER A 188 -29.27 16.97 15.37
C SER A 188 -29.55 18.40 14.91
N SER A 189 -29.30 18.73 13.64
CA SER A 189 -29.71 19.97 12.99
C SER A 189 -31.15 19.96 12.47
N LEU A 190 -31.85 18.81 12.44
CA LEU A 190 -33.28 18.77 12.15
C LEU A 190 -34.04 19.37 13.35
N ASN A 191 -34.29 20.68 13.30
CA ASN A 191 -35.05 21.40 14.31
C ASN A 191 -36.54 21.12 14.08
N ILE A 192 -37.17 20.35 14.96
CA ILE A 192 -38.62 20.10 14.93
C ILE A 192 -39.20 20.71 16.21
N ASN A 193 -39.99 21.78 16.09
CA ASN A 193 -40.67 22.49 17.19
C ASN A 193 -39.74 23.25 18.17
N GLY A 194 -38.66 23.88 17.71
CA GLY A 194 -37.73 24.63 18.59
C GLY A 194 -36.98 23.77 19.63
N LYS A 195 -37.29 22.47 19.69
CA LYS A 195 -36.49 21.43 20.31
C LYS A 195 -35.56 20.91 19.22
N LYS A 196 -34.25 21.02 19.46
CA LYS A 196 -33.27 20.17 18.77
C LYS A 196 -33.84 18.76 18.80
N MET A 197 -34.16 18.19 17.63
CA MET A 197 -34.41 16.76 17.56
C MET A 197 -33.04 16.16 17.88
N ILE A 198 -32.81 15.87 19.15
CA ILE A 198 -32.16 14.62 19.47
C ILE A 198 -33.13 13.64 18.80
N LEU A 199 -32.85 13.24 17.54
CA LEU A 199 -33.23 11.90 17.12
C LEU A 199 -32.75 11.10 18.31
N LYS A 200 -33.69 10.68 19.16
CA LYS A 200 -33.37 9.82 20.28
C LYS A 200 -32.69 8.66 19.57
N GLU A 201 -31.35 8.68 19.52
CA GLU A 201 -30.55 7.53 19.84
C GLU A 201 -31.33 6.94 20.98
N ASN A 202 -32.09 5.92 20.63
CA ASN A 202 -33.10 5.38 21.49
C ASN A 202 -32.33 5.15 22.77
N ARG A 203 -32.65 5.90 23.84
CA ARG A 203 -31.95 5.78 25.13
C ARG A 203 -32.39 4.47 25.78
N SER A 204 -32.50 3.41 24.97
CA SER A 204 -32.09 2.07 25.34
C SER A 204 -30.71 2.23 25.94
N SER A 205 -30.54 1.65 27.11
CA SER A 205 -29.25 1.42 27.76
C SER A 205 -28.26 0.63 26.88
N ASN A 206 -28.64 0.23 25.66
CA ASN A 206 -27.76 -0.39 24.67
C ASN A 206 -27.05 0.67 23.81
N PRO A 207 -25.72 0.60 23.67
CA PRO A 207 -24.96 1.49 22.80
C PRO A 207 -25.46 1.37 21.34
N SER A 208 -25.66 2.51 20.66
CA SER A 208 -25.96 2.50 19.22
C SER A 208 -24.94 1.66 18.47
N PRO A 209 -25.37 0.87 17.47
CA PRO A 209 -24.44 0.16 16.62
C PRO A 209 -23.48 1.17 15.96
N PRO A 210 -22.20 0.80 15.82
CA PRO A 210 -21.25 1.68 15.15
C PRO A 210 -21.61 1.87 13.67
N PRO A 211 -21.16 2.97 13.05
CA PRO A 211 -21.36 3.20 11.62
C PRO A 211 -20.76 2.08 10.76
N PRO A 212 -21.26 1.89 9.53
CA PRO A 212 -20.77 0.85 8.64
C PRO A 212 -19.32 1.12 8.19
N TYR A 213 -18.60 0.06 7.82
CA TYR A 213 -17.29 0.17 7.20
C TYR A 213 -17.34 0.80 5.81
N SER A 214 -16.34 1.63 5.51
CA SER A 214 -16.22 2.35 4.24
C SER A 214 -15.24 1.63 3.33
N LEU A 215 -15.70 1.21 2.14
CA LEU A 215 -14.85 0.56 1.13
C LEU A 215 -13.65 1.44 0.76
N ALA A 216 -13.88 2.73 0.51
CA ALA A 216 -12.82 3.65 0.08
C ALA A 216 -11.73 3.82 1.15
N ARG A 217 -12.13 3.97 2.43
CA ARG A 217 -11.16 4.05 3.54
C ARG A 217 -10.42 2.73 3.77
N PHE A 218 -11.11 1.60 3.59
CA PHE A 218 -10.46 0.29 3.61
C PHE A 218 -9.41 0.17 2.50
N GLN A 219 -9.73 0.55 1.27
CA GLN A 219 -8.78 0.52 0.14
C GLN A 219 -7.56 1.40 0.40
N MET A 220 -7.78 2.63 0.91
CA MET A 220 -6.68 3.53 1.30
C MET A 220 -5.78 2.88 2.35
N ALA A 221 -6.37 2.33 3.43
CA ALA A 221 -5.61 1.68 4.49
C ALA A 221 -4.88 0.43 3.99
N PHE A 222 -5.52 -0.35 3.12
CA PHE A 222 -4.96 -1.55 2.52
C PHE A 222 -3.72 -1.23 1.68
N TRP A 223 -3.84 -0.31 0.72
CA TRP A 223 -2.71 0.07 -0.14
C TRP A 223 -1.59 0.74 0.63
N PHE A 224 -1.92 1.64 1.56
CA PHE A 224 -0.91 2.29 2.40
C PHE A 224 -0.14 1.27 3.26
N THR A 225 -0.85 0.34 3.89
CA THR A 225 -0.24 -0.75 4.68
C THR A 225 0.65 -1.61 3.81
N LEU A 226 0.17 -1.99 2.63
CA LEU A 226 0.90 -2.84 1.69
C LEU A 226 2.19 -2.17 1.22
N THR A 227 2.11 -0.88 0.86
CA THR A 227 3.26 -0.09 0.39
C THR A 227 4.30 0.07 1.50
N ILE A 228 3.91 0.46 2.72
CA ILE A 228 4.86 0.62 3.83
C ILE A 228 5.50 -0.71 4.23
N SER A 229 4.70 -1.78 4.35
CA SER A 229 5.23 -3.10 4.72
C SER A 229 6.23 -3.61 3.69
N SER A 230 5.93 -3.41 2.41
CA SER A 230 6.80 -3.83 1.31
C SER A 230 8.04 -2.96 1.19
N PHE A 231 7.92 -1.65 1.40
CA PHE A 231 9.04 -0.73 1.47
C PHE A 231 10.03 -1.16 2.57
N LEU A 232 9.52 -1.39 3.78
CA LEU A 232 10.35 -1.84 4.90
C LEU A 232 11.01 -3.19 4.61
N PHE A 233 10.27 -4.13 4.02
CA PHE A 233 10.80 -5.46 3.67
C PHE A 233 11.94 -5.39 2.63
N ILE A 234 11.75 -4.65 1.53
CA ILE A 234 12.77 -4.50 0.49
C ILE A 234 13.97 -3.72 1.03
N TRP A 235 13.74 -2.63 1.77
CA TRP A 235 14.80 -1.85 2.38
C TRP A 235 15.65 -2.71 3.33
N LEU A 236 15.01 -3.58 4.11
CA LEU A 236 15.70 -4.46 5.05
C LEU A 236 16.64 -5.47 4.36
N ILE A 237 16.28 -5.92 3.15
CA ILE A 237 17.07 -6.89 2.39
C ILE A 237 18.15 -6.23 1.54
N THR A 238 17.80 -5.11 0.91
CA THR A 238 18.61 -4.52 -0.17
C THR A 238 19.35 -3.26 0.27
N GLY A 239 18.96 -2.65 1.38
CA GLY A 239 19.44 -1.34 1.82
C GLY A 239 18.97 -0.16 0.97
N ALA A 240 18.26 -0.41 -0.14
CA ALA A 240 17.80 0.61 -1.06
C ALA A 240 16.59 1.37 -0.50
N PHE A 241 16.63 2.70 -0.59
CA PHE A 241 15.54 3.59 -0.15
C PHE A 241 14.76 4.20 -1.33
N ASP A 242 15.33 4.21 -2.53
CA ASP A 242 14.66 4.72 -3.74
C ASP A 242 14.04 3.58 -4.56
N ILE A 243 13.00 2.95 -3.99
CA ILE A 243 12.36 1.74 -4.53
C ILE A 243 10.87 1.91 -4.86
N ILE A 244 10.31 3.10 -4.59
CA ILE A 244 8.87 3.35 -4.81
C ILE A 244 8.63 3.68 -6.28
N THR A 245 7.88 2.83 -6.96
CA THR A 245 7.56 3.01 -8.39
C THR A 245 6.51 4.09 -8.62
N THR A 246 6.54 4.70 -9.82
CA THR A 246 5.55 5.70 -10.24
C THR A 246 4.13 5.13 -10.27
N SER A 247 3.99 3.86 -10.66
CA SER A 247 2.72 3.15 -10.70
C SER A 247 2.13 2.93 -9.31
N ILE A 248 2.94 2.73 -8.27
CA ILE A 248 2.45 2.61 -6.89
C ILE A 248 2.03 3.96 -6.33
N LEU A 249 2.78 5.02 -6.62
CA LEU A 249 2.36 6.37 -6.26
C LEU A 249 1.02 6.72 -6.92
N GLY A 250 0.85 6.34 -8.19
CA GLY A 250 -0.43 6.46 -8.91
C GLY A 250 -1.54 5.65 -8.24
N LEU A 251 -1.29 4.40 -7.84
CA LEU A 251 -2.27 3.53 -7.19
C LEU A 251 -2.73 4.08 -5.83
N VAL A 252 -1.79 4.50 -4.98
CA VAL A 252 -2.09 5.15 -3.69
C VAL A 252 -2.83 6.47 -3.94
N GLY A 253 -2.40 7.26 -4.93
CA GLY A 253 -3.04 8.51 -5.32
C GLY A 253 -4.50 8.34 -5.79
N ILE A 254 -4.79 7.34 -6.63
CA ILE A 254 -6.15 7.01 -7.08
C ILE A 254 -7.02 6.62 -5.89
N SER A 255 -6.51 5.78 -4.98
CA SER A 255 -7.26 5.36 -3.78
C SER A 255 -7.57 6.53 -2.84
N ALA A 256 -6.59 7.43 -2.61
CA ALA A 256 -6.75 8.61 -1.79
C ALA A 256 -7.72 9.62 -2.43
N GLY A 257 -7.54 9.92 -3.72
CA GLY A 257 -8.40 10.82 -4.48
C GLY A 257 -9.86 10.35 -4.49
N THR A 258 -10.08 9.06 -4.77
CA THR A 258 -11.42 8.48 -4.76
C THR A 258 -12.09 8.59 -3.38
N THR A 259 -11.34 8.34 -2.31
CA THR A 259 -11.86 8.42 -0.94
C THR A 259 -12.27 9.84 -0.58
N LEU A 260 -11.41 10.82 -0.86
CA LEU A 260 -11.69 12.22 -0.57
C LEU A 260 -12.91 12.71 -1.37
N SER A 261 -12.99 12.39 -2.66
CA SER A 261 -14.14 12.71 -3.50
C SER A 261 -15.43 12.07 -2.98
N ALA A 262 -15.41 10.79 -2.61
CA ALA A 262 -16.58 10.10 -2.07
C ALA A 262 -17.11 10.77 -0.80
N VAL A 263 -16.23 11.18 0.11
CA VAL A 263 -16.59 11.84 1.38
C VAL A 263 -17.18 13.23 1.13
N VAL A 264 -16.62 14.00 0.19
CA VAL A 264 -17.17 15.33 -0.16
C VAL A 264 -18.57 15.20 -0.75
N ILE A 265 -18.77 14.26 -1.67
CA ILE A 265 -20.09 14.01 -2.28
C ILE A 265 -21.13 13.59 -1.22
N ASP A 266 -20.75 12.70 -0.30
CA ASP A 266 -21.63 12.26 0.78
C ASP A 266 -22.02 13.41 1.70
N ASN A 267 -21.06 14.24 2.11
CA ASN A 267 -21.34 15.38 2.97
C ASN A 267 -22.29 16.37 2.30
N ASN A 268 -22.06 16.69 1.02
CA ASN A 268 -22.93 17.59 0.26
C ASN A 268 -24.36 17.03 0.13
N LYS A 269 -24.50 15.75 -0.22
CA LYS A 269 -25.82 15.09 -0.29
C LYS A 269 -26.55 15.06 1.03
N ASN A 270 -25.84 14.74 2.11
CA ASN A 270 -26.43 14.68 3.43
C ASN A 270 -26.87 16.08 3.90
N GLN A 271 -26.07 17.11 3.65
CA GLN A 271 -26.45 18.49 3.95
C GLN A 271 -27.65 18.96 3.13
N GLU A 272 -27.66 18.69 1.82
CA GLU A 272 -28.79 19.03 0.95
C GLU A 272 -30.08 18.35 1.43
N MET A 273 -30.02 17.05 1.72
CA MET A 273 -31.16 16.30 2.24
C MET A 273 -31.62 16.83 3.60
N ILE A 274 -30.70 17.21 4.50
CA ILE A 274 -31.03 17.84 5.80
C ILE A 274 -31.77 19.16 5.56
N ASN A 275 -31.25 20.04 4.70
CA ASN A 275 -31.83 21.35 4.42
C ASN A 275 -33.23 21.22 3.78
N GLN A 276 -33.37 20.35 2.78
CA GLN A 276 -34.68 20.08 2.16
C GLN A 276 -35.68 19.52 3.18
N THR A 277 -35.23 18.59 4.03
CA THR A 277 -36.10 17.97 5.04
C THR A 277 -36.50 18.98 6.12
N SER A 278 -35.61 19.89 6.54
CA SER A 278 -35.96 20.95 7.48
C SER A 278 -37.00 21.91 6.90
N LEU A 279 -36.89 22.29 5.62
CA LEU A 279 -37.89 23.15 4.96
C LEU A 279 -39.27 22.48 4.91
N LEU A 280 -39.31 21.19 4.56
CA LEU A 280 -40.55 20.42 4.55
C LEU A 280 -41.17 20.30 5.95
N ILE A 281 -40.35 20.13 6.98
CA ILE A 281 -40.84 20.10 8.38
C ILE A 281 -41.41 21.46 8.78
N GLU A 282 -40.77 22.57 8.42
CA GLU A 282 -41.31 23.91 8.69
C GLU A 282 -42.65 24.14 7.98
N GLU A 283 -42.78 23.69 6.73
CA GLU A 283 -44.04 23.74 5.96
C GLU A 283 -45.13 22.88 6.64
N GLU A 284 -44.81 21.64 7.01
CA GLU A 284 -45.71 20.73 7.74
C GLU A 284 -46.24 21.38 9.03
N GLN A 285 -45.36 22.06 9.78
CA GLN A 285 -45.71 22.73 11.03
C GLN A 285 -46.62 23.94 10.82
N LYS A 286 -46.33 24.79 9.82
CA LYS A 286 -47.18 25.93 9.48
C LYS A 286 -48.60 25.47 9.16
N ILE A 287 -48.73 24.45 8.33
CA ILE A 287 -50.05 23.90 7.93
C ILE A 287 -50.76 23.27 9.13
N LYS A 288 -50.06 22.48 9.96
CA LYS A 288 -50.66 21.86 11.16
C LYS A 288 -51.13 22.89 12.19
N ASN A 289 -50.46 24.03 12.31
CA ASN A 289 -50.84 25.10 13.22
C ASN A 289 -52.00 25.96 12.68
N SER A 290 -52.13 26.13 11.35
CA SER A 290 -53.23 26.90 10.74
C SER A 290 -54.54 26.12 10.61
N LEU A 291 -54.45 24.79 10.52
CA LEU A 291 -55.60 23.88 10.37
C LEU A 291 -56.72 24.04 11.43
N PRO A 292 -56.44 24.11 12.75
CA PRO A 292 -57.49 24.24 13.76
C PRO A 292 -58.24 25.57 13.65
N ASP A 293 -57.51 26.68 13.47
CA ASP A 293 -58.10 28.00 13.33
C ASP A 293 -58.99 28.08 12.08
N LEU A 294 -58.52 27.58 10.94
CA LEU A 294 -59.28 27.53 9.69
C LEU A 294 -60.55 26.68 9.82
N LYS A 295 -60.47 25.52 10.52
CA LYS A 295 -61.64 24.66 10.79
C LYS A 295 -62.66 25.34 11.70
N ASP A 296 -62.23 26.15 12.66
CA ASP A 296 -63.12 26.86 13.58
C ASP A 296 -63.73 28.12 12.96
N GLU A 297 -63.02 28.81 12.06
CA GLU A 297 -63.60 29.91 11.26
C GLU A 297 -64.66 29.40 10.28
N ILE A 298 -64.44 28.26 9.60
CA ILE A 298 -65.42 27.63 8.72
C ILE A 298 -66.73 27.32 9.47
N LYS A 299 -66.65 26.85 10.72
CA LYS A 299 -67.85 26.60 11.56
C LYS A 299 -68.64 27.87 11.90
N LYS A 300 -67.99 29.03 11.94
CA LYS A 300 -68.58 30.32 12.35
C LYS A 300 -69.06 31.18 11.18
N ALA A 301 -68.66 30.88 9.94
CA ALA A 301 -68.93 31.69 8.77
C ALA A 301 -70.38 31.55 8.27
N LEU A 302 -71.07 32.68 8.09
CA LEU A 302 -72.47 32.78 7.62
C LEU A 302 -72.64 33.12 6.11
N PRO A 303 -71.69 33.81 5.41
CA PRO A 303 -71.75 34.00 3.96
C PRO A 303 -71.32 32.75 3.16
N GLN A 304 -72.10 32.40 2.13
CA GLN A 304 -71.94 31.16 1.38
C GLN A 304 -70.71 31.13 0.43
N GLU A 305 -70.24 32.28 -0.08
CA GLU A 305 -69.03 32.36 -0.92
C GLU A 305 -67.73 32.21 -0.10
N THR A 306 -67.62 32.93 1.02
CA THR A 306 -66.48 32.84 1.94
C THR A 306 -66.30 31.41 2.46
N HIS A 307 -67.40 30.72 2.75
CA HIS A 307 -67.39 29.33 3.17
C HIS A 307 -66.83 28.37 2.09
N ARG A 308 -67.07 28.62 0.79
CA ARG A 308 -66.51 27.80 -0.30
C ARG A 308 -65.01 27.99 -0.45
N GLN A 309 -64.54 29.24 -0.39
CA GLN A 309 -63.10 29.56 -0.50
C GLN A 309 -62.30 28.93 0.64
N MET A 310 -62.78 29.05 1.88
CA MET A 310 -62.10 28.46 3.05
C MET A 310 -62.11 26.93 3.02
N GLN A 311 -63.17 26.30 2.50
CA GLN A 311 -63.20 24.85 2.29
C GLN A 311 -62.20 24.37 1.22
N ASP A 312 -61.97 25.17 0.17
CA ASP A 312 -61.00 24.84 -0.87
C ASP A 312 -59.55 25.00 -0.37
N GLU A 313 -59.29 26.04 0.43
CA GLU A 313 -58.01 26.23 1.10
C GLU A 313 -57.71 25.09 2.08
N LEU A 314 -58.70 24.66 2.86
CA LEU A 314 -58.59 23.51 3.76
C LEU A 314 -58.23 22.23 2.99
N ARG A 315 -58.91 21.95 1.87
CA ARG A 315 -58.63 20.77 1.03
C ARG A 315 -57.22 20.82 0.45
N THR A 316 -56.77 22.00 0.02
CA THR A 316 -55.44 22.21 -0.54
C THR A 316 -54.35 21.94 0.50
N GLN A 317 -54.52 22.48 1.72
CA GLN A 317 -53.62 22.26 2.84
C GLN A 317 -53.57 20.78 3.29
N GLU A 318 -54.73 20.13 3.38
CA GLU A 318 -54.80 18.70 3.71
C GLU A 318 -54.18 17.81 2.62
N ALA A 319 -54.35 18.18 1.34
CA ALA A 319 -53.69 17.49 0.23
C ALA A 319 -52.16 17.66 0.27
N ARG A 320 -51.67 18.86 0.61
CA ARG A 320 -50.25 19.13 0.75
C ARG A 320 -49.60 18.33 1.88
N LEU A 321 -50.28 18.20 3.03
CA LEU A 321 -49.81 17.34 4.12
C LEU A 321 -49.65 15.88 3.71
N LYS A 322 -50.63 15.33 2.96
CA LYS A 322 -50.55 13.94 2.46
C LYS A 322 -49.34 13.68 1.56
N ILE A 323 -48.81 14.72 0.90
CA ILE A 323 -47.61 14.63 0.07
C ILE A 323 -46.34 14.77 0.90
N ILE A 324 -46.31 15.73 1.83
CA ILE A 324 -45.10 16.08 2.59
C ILE A 324 -44.77 15.03 3.66
N GLU A 325 -45.76 14.56 4.41
CA GLU A 325 -45.56 13.60 5.51
C GLU A 325 -44.76 12.35 5.10
N PRO A 326 -45.10 11.62 4.01
CA PRO A 326 -44.33 10.44 3.61
C PRO A 326 -42.90 10.79 3.14
N ILE A 327 -42.68 11.97 2.55
CA ILE A 327 -41.35 12.42 2.13
C ILE A 327 -40.49 12.69 3.37
N ILE A 328 -41.03 13.40 4.36
CA ILE A 328 -40.35 13.64 5.64
C ILE A 328 -40.03 12.32 6.32
N GLU A 329 -40.96 11.36 6.36
CA GLU A 329 -40.73 10.06 6.98
C GLU A 329 -39.64 9.27 6.24
N LYS A 330 -39.68 9.26 4.91
CA LYS A 330 -38.65 8.63 4.07
C LYS A 330 -37.27 9.26 4.29
N ASN A 331 -37.17 10.59 4.25
CA ASN A 331 -35.91 11.29 4.46
C ASN A 331 -35.38 11.06 5.89
N LYS A 332 -36.25 11.10 6.90
CA LYS A 332 -35.88 10.72 8.27
C LYS A 332 -35.32 9.31 8.34
N LYS A 333 -35.94 8.32 7.68
CA LYS A 333 -35.42 6.94 7.63
C LYS A 333 -34.05 6.85 6.94
N LEU A 334 -33.79 7.65 5.90
CA LEU A 334 -32.50 7.69 5.20
C LEU A 334 -31.41 8.41 6.00
N LEU A 335 -31.78 9.43 6.78
CA LEU A 335 -30.88 10.21 7.65
C LEU A 335 -30.57 9.52 8.98
N VAL A 336 -31.37 8.53 9.40
CA VAL A 336 -31.07 7.70 10.57
C VAL A 336 -29.81 6.88 10.29
N PRO A 337 -28.76 6.97 11.13
CA PRO A 337 -27.52 6.26 10.89
C PRO A 337 -27.76 4.74 10.84
N LYS A 338 -27.47 4.14 9.69
CA LYS A 338 -27.46 2.68 9.54
C LYS A 338 -26.40 2.08 10.47
N GLY A 339 -26.79 1.08 11.24
CA GLY A 339 -25.83 0.30 12.03
C GLY A 339 -25.00 -0.61 11.12
N THR A 340 -23.81 -0.99 11.59
CA THR A 340 -23.03 -2.06 10.94
C THR A 340 -23.82 -3.37 10.93
N HIS A 341 -23.76 -4.08 9.80
CA HIS A 341 -24.25 -5.45 9.66
C HIS A 341 -23.09 -6.46 9.54
N GLY A 342 -21.87 -6.03 9.84
CA GLY A 342 -20.62 -6.79 9.72
C GLY A 342 -19.73 -6.29 8.58
N PHE A 343 -18.43 -6.54 8.69
CA PHE A 343 -17.42 -5.95 7.79
C PHE A 343 -17.70 -6.19 6.30
N LEU A 344 -17.91 -7.44 5.89
CA LEU A 344 -18.15 -7.77 4.47
C LEU A 344 -19.48 -7.20 3.96
N SER A 345 -20.53 -7.28 4.80
CA SER A 345 -21.84 -6.71 4.44
C SER A 345 -21.71 -5.21 4.23
N ASP A 346 -21.03 -4.49 5.12
CA ASP A 346 -20.87 -3.04 5.03
C ASP A 346 -20.02 -2.62 3.82
N ILE A 347 -18.93 -3.35 3.52
CA ILE A 347 -18.05 -3.07 2.38
C ILE A 347 -18.78 -3.27 1.04
N LEU A 348 -19.58 -4.34 0.94
CA LEU A 348 -20.22 -4.75 -0.31
C LEU A 348 -21.59 -4.09 -0.52
N SER A 349 -22.28 -3.70 0.56
CA SER A 349 -23.62 -3.10 0.46
C SER A 349 -23.59 -1.60 0.18
N ASP A 350 -24.64 -1.15 -0.49
CA ASP A 350 -25.00 0.25 -0.72
C ASP A 350 -26.44 0.51 -0.24
N ALA A 351 -27.02 1.66 -0.58
CA ALA A 351 -28.37 2.07 -0.17
C ALA A 351 -29.45 1.00 -0.41
N ASN A 352 -29.32 0.20 -1.48
CA ASN A 352 -30.29 -0.80 -1.95
C ASN A 352 -29.85 -2.27 -1.76
N GLY A 353 -28.78 -2.55 -1.01
CA GLY A 353 -28.23 -3.90 -0.82
C GLY A 353 -26.85 -4.08 -1.47
N ILE A 354 -26.43 -5.33 -1.73
CA ILE A 354 -25.10 -5.64 -2.28
C ILE A 354 -24.93 -4.98 -3.66
N SER A 355 -23.92 -4.12 -3.79
CA SER A 355 -23.60 -3.42 -5.03
C SER A 355 -22.53 -4.19 -5.81
N PHE A 356 -22.83 -4.48 -7.08
CA PHE A 356 -21.90 -5.14 -7.98
C PHE A 356 -20.60 -4.33 -8.17
N HIS A 357 -20.69 -3.00 -8.26
CA HIS A 357 -19.51 -2.14 -8.41
C HIS A 357 -18.59 -2.18 -7.18
N ARG A 358 -19.18 -2.21 -5.97
CA ARG A 358 -18.40 -2.34 -4.72
C ARG A 358 -17.70 -3.69 -4.65
N LEU A 359 -18.37 -4.76 -5.08
CA LEU A 359 -17.78 -6.09 -5.21
C LEU A 359 -16.61 -6.09 -6.21
N GLN A 360 -16.79 -5.53 -7.40
CA GLN A 360 -15.74 -5.43 -8.40
C GLN A 360 -14.50 -4.70 -7.86
N MET A 361 -14.70 -3.55 -7.21
CA MET A 361 -13.60 -2.78 -6.60
C MET A 361 -12.89 -3.56 -5.50
N PHE A 362 -13.63 -4.25 -4.63
CA PHE A 362 -13.08 -5.06 -3.56
C PHE A 362 -12.25 -6.24 -4.09
N VAL A 363 -12.79 -6.99 -5.07
CA VAL A 363 -12.10 -8.13 -5.69
C VAL A 363 -10.83 -7.69 -6.40
N TRP A 364 -10.88 -6.61 -7.19
CA TRP A 364 -9.68 -6.08 -7.84
C TRP A 364 -8.61 -5.63 -6.85
N THR A 365 -9.02 -5.02 -5.74
CA THR A 365 -8.08 -4.63 -4.67
C THR A 365 -7.34 -5.86 -4.13
N LEU A 366 -8.05 -6.97 -3.90
CA LEU A 366 -7.42 -8.20 -3.41
C LEU A 366 -6.53 -8.87 -4.46
N ILE A 367 -6.97 -8.97 -5.72
CA ILE A 367 -6.17 -9.57 -6.81
C ILE A 367 -4.86 -8.80 -7.00
N LEU A 368 -4.94 -7.48 -7.13
CA LEU A 368 -3.76 -6.64 -7.30
C LEU A 368 -2.87 -6.67 -6.05
N GLY A 369 -3.47 -6.71 -4.85
CA GLY A 369 -2.74 -6.86 -3.61
C GLY A 369 -1.96 -8.17 -3.53
N LEU A 370 -2.54 -9.29 -3.96
CA LEU A 370 -1.85 -10.58 -3.99
C LEU A 370 -0.70 -10.60 -5.01
N LEU A 371 -0.92 -10.05 -6.22
CA LEU A 371 0.14 -9.90 -7.22
C LEU A 371 1.28 -9.01 -6.71
N PHE A 372 0.95 -7.96 -5.96
CA PHE A 372 1.93 -7.10 -5.33
C PHE A 372 2.78 -7.85 -4.31
N ILE A 373 2.16 -8.57 -3.37
CA ILE A 373 2.89 -9.37 -2.37
C ILE A 373 3.78 -10.39 -3.07
N TYR A 374 3.26 -11.07 -4.09
CA TYR A 374 4.03 -12.02 -4.89
C TYR A 374 5.26 -11.35 -5.53
N SER A 375 5.08 -10.19 -6.18
CA SER A 375 6.20 -9.45 -6.80
C SER A 375 7.24 -9.05 -5.76
N VAL A 376 6.83 -8.51 -4.62
CA VAL A 376 7.74 -8.09 -3.55
C VAL A 376 8.51 -9.28 -2.97
N TRP A 377 7.82 -10.41 -2.75
CA TRP A 377 8.43 -11.61 -2.19
C TRP A 377 9.40 -12.27 -3.17
N MET A 378 9.03 -12.36 -4.45
CA MET A 378 9.81 -13.07 -5.46
C MET A 378 10.92 -12.21 -6.07
N ARG A 379 10.67 -10.92 -6.28
CA ARG A 379 11.55 -10.02 -7.04
C ARG A 379 12.27 -8.96 -6.20
N LEU A 380 11.95 -8.83 -4.91
CA LEU A 380 12.51 -7.76 -4.05
C LEU A 380 12.39 -6.37 -4.68
N SER A 381 11.33 -6.18 -5.44
CA SER A 381 11.00 -4.94 -6.14
C SER A 381 9.50 -4.74 -6.10
N MET A 382 9.15 -3.46 -6.02
CA MET A 382 7.78 -3.03 -6.11
C MET A 382 7.24 -3.28 -7.54
N PRO A 383 6.02 -3.82 -7.69
CA PRO A 383 5.48 -4.13 -9.00
C PRO A 383 5.29 -2.87 -9.85
N GLU A 384 5.55 -3.00 -11.14
CA GLU A 384 5.19 -1.99 -12.13
C GLU A 384 3.85 -2.35 -12.78
N PHE A 385 2.80 -1.62 -12.40
CA PHE A 385 1.49 -1.78 -13.03
C PHE A 385 1.39 -0.88 -14.27
N SER A 386 0.87 -1.43 -15.37
CA SER A 386 0.69 -0.65 -16.60
C SER A 386 -0.25 0.53 -16.41
N ALA A 387 0.00 1.62 -17.15
CA ALA A 387 -0.87 2.80 -17.15
C ALA A 387 -2.33 2.45 -17.49
N THR A 388 -2.56 1.49 -18.39
CA THR A 388 -3.89 1.00 -18.75
C THR A 388 -4.59 0.31 -17.58
N LEU A 389 -3.87 -0.50 -16.80
CA LEU A 389 -4.41 -1.16 -15.62
C LEU A 389 -4.77 -0.15 -14.52
N LEU A 390 -3.90 0.85 -14.29
CA LEU A 390 -4.19 1.96 -13.37
C LEU A 390 -5.38 2.79 -13.83
N ALA A 391 -5.45 3.09 -15.13
CA ALA A 391 -6.56 3.83 -15.72
C ALA A 391 -7.87 3.04 -15.57
N LEU A 392 -7.87 1.72 -15.75
CA LEU A 392 -9.04 0.88 -15.51
C LEU A 392 -9.51 0.94 -14.04
N GLN A 393 -8.57 0.93 -13.08
CA GLN A 393 -8.89 1.12 -11.66
C GLN A 393 -9.49 2.52 -11.41
N GLY A 394 -8.89 3.54 -12.00
CA GLY A 394 -9.36 4.93 -11.94
C GLY A 394 -10.74 5.12 -12.55
N ILE A 395 -11.02 4.49 -13.70
CA ILE A 395 -12.34 4.52 -14.34
C ILE A 395 -13.35 3.78 -13.47
N THR A 396 -13.04 2.58 -12.97
CA THR A 396 -13.99 1.83 -12.14
C THR A 396 -14.33 2.59 -10.85
N ALA A 397 -13.34 3.23 -10.23
CA ALA A 397 -13.53 4.12 -9.09
C ALA A 397 -14.32 5.39 -9.46
N GLY A 398 -14.00 6.01 -10.59
CA GLY A 398 -14.65 7.20 -11.13
C GLY A 398 -16.10 6.95 -11.53
N THR A 399 -16.42 5.80 -12.12
CA THR A 399 -17.78 5.37 -12.44
C THR A 399 -18.61 5.20 -11.18
N TYR A 400 -18.04 4.59 -10.13
CA TYR A 400 -18.70 4.52 -8.81
C TYR A 400 -18.99 5.91 -8.24
N LEU A 401 -18.04 6.85 -8.34
CA LEU A 401 -18.27 8.24 -7.94
C LEU A 401 -19.32 8.93 -8.83
N GLY A 402 -19.32 8.67 -10.13
CA GLY A 402 -20.27 9.21 -11.10
C GLY A 402 -21.71 8.81 -10.78
N PHE A 403 -21.96 7.53 -10.49
CA PHE A 403 -23.27 7.08 -9.99
C PHE A 403 -23.66 7.71 -8.65
N LYS A 404 -22.69 8.27 -7.94
CA LYS A 404 -22.89 8.99 -6.70
C LYS A 404 -23.13 10.47 -6.91
N ILE A 405 -23.00 11.04 -8.10
CA ILE A 405 -23.35 12.45 -8.37
C ILE A 405 -24.77 12.47 -8.95
N PRO A 406 -25.74 13.20 -8.38
CA PRO A 406 -27.06 13.32 -8.99
C PRO A 406 -26.98 14.15 -10.27
N GLU A 407 -27.69 13.73 -11.32
CA GLU A 407 -28.02 14.65 -12.42
C GLU A 407 -28.80 15.83 -11.84
N LYS A 408 -28.40 17.06 -12.17
CA LYS A 408 -29.30 18.21 -12.06
C LYS A 408 -30.43 17.96 -13.04
N GLN A 409 -31.63 17.72 -12.54
CA GLN A 409 -32.83 17.90 -13.35
C GLN A 409 -33.01 19.42 -13.48
N ASP A 410 -32.64 19.94 -14.64
CA ASP A 410 -32.90 21.33 -15.04
C ASP A 410 -34.40 21.61 -15.22
#